data_AF-A0A937F495-F1
#
_entry.id   AF-A0A937F495-F1
#
_cell.length_a   1.000
_cell.length_b   1.000
_cell.length_c   1.000
_cell.angle_alpha   90.00
_cell.angle_beta   90.00
_cell.angle_gamma   90.00
#
_symmetry.space_group_name_H-M   'P 1'
#
loop_
_entity.id
_entity.type
_entity.pdbx_description
1 polymer ?
#
loop_
_entity_poly.entity_id
_entity_poly.type
_entity_poly.pdbx_seq_one_letter_code
_entity_poly.pdbx_strand_id
1 'polypeptide(L)'
;MTAVSFPLPIDTSRIKACASKLRRNRSFRHLVLVQVAMGVNQVRLDRLAMGISEPLDLLHLYQNTDTLHALEPENLSKLELSFKKALRSTVLWEKAAIWFLTQLDTWEQHREIEDESAIPDILSILPDPKKPGEESWLEARLLSLLAAQVAHQLLSPLDLASYSIAELEALLGVEQPATKVLPHRRSSPASSTTGGTPPVSREWQAPELLAWRSWIGDSFIEHQILEQSPETQRLELIPGKAAWEILQQLGPEAAYLFLIFAAYASDADRPWQDQIRLTGRELLRFYGWDQHDDSTPGGTLKRISSLVQMVCGLSVAIVQCDTQPHSSATTGAIWVLEALEYIGTRSVNQDDRSQEPKATDLEELVIWVKPGRWTERFLANPEPAAIAALRQYGFMVKSTLQINPYRKRLAARLAMFLLVMSRLQPSGRYRVGTLLAAIESQSLVEELQQNRNQRHQLLEQWDSALLTLTQLGWEIKFDPRTYPRSLQPTWSRTEGSPTHSQIRPKAWLSQWLNAHLAITPTTLIQHRLEVSKTLTVDHEGFGDGLSDADANHVPETIPGYALEIALAAKGWSKAKLAEQLHLNRSMVTHWINGTRVIQPHHRQQLWHLLGRELQQVTGIRR
;
A
#
# COMPACT_ATOMS: atom_id res chain seq x y z
N MET A 1 -11.92 25.85 42.43
CA MET A 1 -13.27 25.96 41.84
C MET A 1 -13.15 26.85 40.61
N THR A 2 -12.75 26.26 39.49
CA THR A 2 -12.72 26.92 38.18
C THR A 2 -14.11 26.77 37.57
N ALA A 3 -14.73 27.89 37.22
CA ALA A 3 -16.05 27.91 36.61
C ALA A 3 -15.98 27.24 35.24
N VAL A 4 -16.76 26.17 35.04
CA VAL A 4 -17.01 25.59 33.72
C VAL A 4 -17.83 26.62 32.95
N SER A 5 -17.19 27.29 31.98
CA SER A 5 -17.88 28.18 31.05
C SER A 5 -18.76 27.33 30.14
N PHE A 6 -20.08 27.47 30.26
CA PHE A 6 -21.01 26.86 29.30
C PHE A 6 -20.89 27.57 27.95
N PRO A 7 -20.95 26.84 26.81
CA PRO A 7 -20.92 27.47 25.50
C PRO A 7 -22.07 28.47 25.38
N LEU A 8 -21.73 29.70 24.96
CA LEU A 8 -22.71 30.76 24.70
C LEU A 8 -23.77 30.26 23.70
N PRO A 9 -25.05 30.63 23.87
CA PRO A 9 -26.09 30.23 22.93
C PRO A 9 -25.76 30.78 21.53
N ILE A 10 -25.59 29.86 20.57
CA ILE A 10 -25.28 30.21 19.17
C ILE A 10 -26.38 31.13 18.63
N ASP A 11 -25.98 32.31 18.15
CA ASP A 11 -26.92 33.30 17.62
C ASP A 11 -27.74 32.72 16.45
N THR A 12 -29.07 32.80 16.58
CA THR A 12 -30.03 32.41 15.55
C THR A 12 -29.81 33.08 14.20
N SER A 13 -29.24 34.29 14.18
CA SER A 13 -28.87 35.00 12.95
C SER A 13 -27.70 34.31 12.23
N ARG A 14 -26.69 33.87 12.98
CA ARG A 14 -25.50 33.13 12.51
C ARG A 14 -25.89 31.76 11.95
N ILE A 15 -26.81 31.05 12.64
CA ILE A 15 -27.36 29.77 12.17
C ILE A 15 -28.07 29.94 10.83
N LYS A 16 -28.97 30.92 10.70
CA LYS A 16 -29.71 31.16 9.46
C LYS A 16 -28.80 31.57 8.30
N ALA A 17 -27.78 32.39 8.57
CA ALA A 17 -26.79 32.78 7.57
C ALA A 17 -25.98 31.57 7.08
N CYS A 18 -25.46 30.75 7.99
CA CYS A 18 -24.71 29.53 7.69
C CYS A 18 -25.58 28.52 6.90
N ALA A 19 -26.79 28.24 7.38
CA ALA A 19 -27.76 27.37 6.71
C ALA A 19 -28.07 27.82 5.28
N SER A 20 -28.24 29.14 5.07
CA SER A 20 -28.45 29.71 3.74
C SER A 20 -27.25 29.53 2.82
N LYS A 21 -26.02 29.70 3.33
CA LYS A 21 -24.80 29.51 2.54
C LYS A 21 -24.58 28.03 2.17
N LEU A 22 -24.72 27.11 3.13
CA LEU A 22 -24.64 25.66 2.87
C LEU A 22 -25.66 25.21 1.82
N ARG A 23 -26.91 25.68 1.94
CA ARG A 23 -27.99 25.34 1.02
C ARG A 23 -27.76 25.85 -0.41
N ARG A 24 -27.16 27.03 -0.57
CA ARG A 24 -26.93 27.67 -1.89
C ARG A 24 -25.67 27.14 -2.58
N ASN A 25 -24.74 26.60 -1.82
CA ASN A 25 -23.48 26.08 -2.35
C ASN A 25 -23.71 24.83 -3.20
N ARG A 26 -23.38 24.91 -4.50
CA ARG A 26 -23.53 23.79 -5.44
C ARG A 26 -22.53 22.67 -5.17
N SER A 27 -21.27 22.99 -4.89
CA SER A 27 -20.20 22.02 -4.62
C SER A 27 -20.49 21.22 -3.35
N PHE A 28 -20.95 21.91 -2.28
CA PHE A 28 -21.33 21.24 -1.04
C PHE A 28 -22.53 20.30 -1.24
N ARG A 29 -23.58 20.75 -1.94
CA ARG A 29 -24.73 19.88 -2.27
C ARG A 29 -24.33 18.68 -3.11
N HIS A 30 -23.40 18.86 -4.04
CA HIS A 30 -22.87 17.76 -4.83
C HIS A 30 -22.14 16.74 -3.95
N LEU A 31 -21.32 17.20 -3.00
CA LEU A 31 -20.65 16.34 -2.02
C LEU A 31 -21.66 15.58 -1.15
N VAL A 32 -22.74 16.23 -0.70
CA VAL A 32 -23.85 15.56 0.00
C VAL A 32 -24.46 14.45 -0.87
N LEU A 33 -24.71 14.71 -2.15
CA LEU A 33 -25.30 13.72 -3.06
C LEU A 33 -24.38 12.53 -3.33
N VAL A 34 -23.07 12.75 -3.42
CA VAL A 34 -22.07 11.66 -3.51
C VAL A 34 -22.16 10.77 -2.27
N GLN A 35 -22.22 11.37 -1.07
CA GLN A 35 -22.36 10.61 0.19
C GLN A 35 -23.70 9.87 0.29
N VAL A 36 -24.79 10.47 -0.21
CA VAL A 36 -26.10 9.79 -0.33
C VAL A 36 -26.01 8.58 -1.26
N ALA A 37 -25.38 8.72 -2.43
CA ALA A 37 -25.20 7.61 -3.38
C ALA A 37 -24.39 6.46 -2.78
N MET A 38 -23.28 6.78 -2.10
CA MET A 38 -22.47 5.78 -1.40
C MET A 38 -23.27 5.05 -0.32
N GLY A 39 -24.06 5.77 0.48
CA GLY A 39 -24.91 5.16 1.51
C GLY A 39 -25.99 4.23 0.95
N VAL A 40 -26.61 4.59 -0.19
CA VAL A 40 -27.58 3.72 -0.87
C VAL A 40 -26.90 2.48 -1.46
N ASN A 41 -25.73 2.64 -2.07
CA ASN A 41 -24.98 1.53 -2.65
C ASN A 41 -24.47 0.55 -1.58
N GLN A 42 -24.10 1.02 -0.38
CA GLN A 42 -23.73 0.14 0.72
C GLN A 42 -24.87 -0.84 1.06
N VAL A 43 -26.10 -0.33 1.23
CA VAL A 43 -27.28 -1.19 1.51
C VAL A 43 -27.54 -2.17 0.37
N ARG A 44 -27.30 -1.76 -0.88
CA ARG A 44 -27.40 -2.63 -2.05
C ARG A 44 -26.37 -3.76 -1.98
N LEU A 45 -25.11 -3.44 -1.68
CA LEU A 45 -24.03 -4.40 -1.57
C LEU A 45 -24.24 -5.37 -0.40
N ASP A 46 -24.72 -4.89 0.75
CA ASP A 46 -25.05 -5.72 1.91
C ASP A 46 -26.11 -6.77 1.55
N ARG A 47 -27.10 -6.42 0.72
CA ARG A 47 -28.12 -7.36 0.23
C ARG A 47 -27.57 -8.38 -0.77
N LEU A 48 -26.70 -7.95 -1.67
CA LEU A 48 -26.02 -8.84 -2.60
C LEU A 48 -25.10 -9.82 -1.85
N ALA A 49 -24.51 -9.39 -0.74
CA ALA A 49 -23.63 -10.18 0.11
C ALA A 49 -24.35 -11.17 1.04
N MET A 50 -25.68 -11.10 1.22
CA MET A 50 -26.45 -12.05 2.06
C MET A 50 -26.42 -13.52 1.56
N GLY A 51 -25.58 -13.87 0.59
CA GLY A 51 -25.29 -15.23 0.15
C GLY A 51 -23.81 -15.63 0.12
N ILE A 52 -22.86 -14.75 0.50
CA ILE A 52 -21.42 -14.99 0.41
C ILE A 52 -20.76 -14.61 1.75
N SER A 53 -20.04 -15.55 2.36
CA SER A 53 -19.48 -15.44 3.73
C SER A 53 -18.19 -14.59 3.84
N GLU A 54 -17.90 -13.70 2.89
CA GLU A 54 -16.72 -12.81 2.96
C GLU A 54 -17.15 -11.37 3.30
N PRO A 55 -16.52 -10.73 4.30
CA PRO A 55 -16.83 -9.35 4.65
C PRO A 55 -16.51 -8.43 3.47
N LEU A 56 -17.49 -7.60 3.11
CA LEU A 56 -17.37 -6.64 2.04
C LEU A 56 -16.26 -5.63 2.38
N ASP A 57 -15.25 -5.53 1.52
CA ASP A 57 -14.12 -4.63 1.73
C ASP A 57 -14.59 -3.17 1.54
N LEU A 58 -14.75 -2.46 2.67
CA LEU A 58 -15.21 -1.06 2.74
C LEU A 58 -14.32 -0.11 1.92
N LEU A 59 -13.05 -0.50 1.64
CA LEU A 59 -12.14 0.28 0.80
C LEU A 59 -12.66 0.51 -0.63
N HIS A 60 -13.60 -0.30 -1.11
CA HIS A 60 -14.11 -0.22 -2.48
C HIS A 60 -15.46 0.51 -2.62
N LEU A 61 -16.07 1.07 -1.57
CA LEU A 61 -17.44 1.63 -1.67
C LEU A 61 -17.57 2.77 -2.68
N TYR A 62 -16.61 3.70 -2.74
CA TYR A 62 -16.63 4.78 -3.72
C TYR A 62 -16.51 4.21 -5.15
N GLN A 63 -15.54 3.32 -5.38
CA GLN A 63 -15.35 2.67 -6.68
C GLN A 63 -16.56 1.85 -7.10
N ASN A 64 -17.13 1.08 -6.19
CA ASN A 64 -18.33 0.29 -6.48
C ASN A 64 -19.48 1.22 -6.87
N THR A 65 -19.62 2.36 -6.20
CA THR A 65 -20.63 3.37 -6.56
C THR A 65 -20.34 4.01 -7.91
N ASP A 66 -19.07 4.27 -8.23
CA ASP A 66 -18.63 4.85 -9.51
C ASP A 66 -18.77 3.86 -10.68
N THR A 67 -18.45 2.59 -10.49
CA THR A 67 -18.61 1.52 -11.51
C THR A 67 -20.07 1.26 -11.87
N LEU A 68 -21.00 1.61 -10.98
CA LEU A 68 -22.43 1.61 -11.28
C LEU A 68 -22.87 2.87 -12.05
N HIS A 69 -21.93 3.76 -12.40
CA HIS A 69 -22.18 5.06 -12.98
C HIS A 69 -23.06 5.97 -12.10
N ALA A 70 -23.25 5.63 -10.81
CA ALA A 70 -24.14 6.38 -9.92
C ALA A 70 -23.59 7.76 -9.55
N LEU A 71 -22.27 7.97 -9.69
CA LEU A 71 -21.60 9.24 -9.46
C LEU A 71 -21.52 10.13 -10.73
N GLU A 72 -22.05 9.67 -11.86
CA GLU A 72 -22.09 10.49 -13.07
C GLU A 72 -23.01 11.72 -12.91
N PRO A 73 -22.70 12.86 -13.55
CA PRO A 73 -23.49 14.09 -13.39
C PRO A 73 -24.99 13.91 -13.67
N GLU A 74 -25.34 13.05 -14.63
CA GLU A 74 -26.75 12.75 -14.96
C GLU A 74 -27.46 12.02 -13.82
N ASN A 75 -26.81 11.01 -13.24
CA ASN A 75 -27.38 10.18 -12.18
C ASN A 75 -27.44 10.92 -10.84
N LEU A 76 -26.43 11.74 -10.54
CA LEU A 76 -26.49 12.67 -9.40
C LEU A 76 -27.59 13.72 -9.56
N SER A 77 -27.90 14.15 -10.78
CA SER A 77 -29.05 15.05 -11.04
C SER A 77 -30.39 14.35 -10.81
N LYS A 78 -30.52 13.06 -11.17
CA LYS A 78 -31.69 12.23 -10.85
C LYS A 78 -31.84 12.04 -9.33
N LEU A 79 -30.73 11.76 -8.64
CA LEU A 79 -30.69 11.65 -7.19
C LEU A 79 -31.10 12.97 -6.52
N GLU A 80 -30.59 14.11 -7.02
CA GLU A 80 -31.00 15.44 -6.54
C GLU A 80 -32.51 15.67 -6.71
N LEU A 81 -33.10 15.24 -7.82
CA LEU A 81 -34.54 15.31 -8.05
C LEU A 81 -35.32 14.48 -7.03
N SER A 82 -34.85 13.27 -6.70
CA SER A 82 -35.45 12.39 -5.68
C SER A 82 -35.43 13.03 -4.29
N PHE A 83 -34.35 13.74 -3.94
CA PHE A 83 -34.20 14.42 -2.64
C PHE A 83 -34.61 15.90 -2.65
N LYS A 84 -35.15 16.42 -3.75
CA LYS A 84 -35.45 17.86 -3.96
C LYS A 84 -36.28 18.49 -2.84
N LYS A 85 -37.28 17.76 -2.33
CA LYS A 85 -38.13 18.25 -1.23
C LYS A 85 -37.35 18.35 0.08
N ALA A 86 -36.52 17.36 0.38
CA ALA A 86 -35.68 17.33 1.58
C ALA A 86 -34.56 18.38 1.52
N LEU A 87 -33.88 18.52 0.37
CA LEU A 87 -32.85 19.54 0.13
C LEU A 87 -33.39 20.98 0.14
N ARG A 88 -34.71 21.17 -0.01
CA ARG A 88 -35.37 22.48 0.15
C ARG A 88 -35.79 22.79 1.59
N SER A 89 -35.72 21.81 2.50
CA SER A 89 -36.10 21.96 3.90
C SER A 89 -35.16 22.92 4.62
N THR A 90 -35.68 24.02 5.14
CA THR A 90 -34.88 24.95 5.98
C THR A 90 -34.40 24.26 7.26
N VAL A 91 -35.24 23.39 7.84
CA VAL A 91 -34.93 22.64 9.07
C VAL A 91 -33.71 21.73 8.91
N LEU A 92 -33.52 21.10 7.75
CA LEU A 92 -32.34 20.27 7.46
C LEU A 92 -31.07 21.11 7.55
N TRP A 93 -31.06 22.25 6.87
CA TRP A 93 -29.89 23.13 6.80
C TRP A 93 -29.63 23.87 8.10
N GLU A 94 -30.67 24.19 8.87
CA GLU A 94 -30.53 24.77 10.22
C GLU A 94 -29.91 23.76 11.18
N LYS A 95 -30.31 22.48 11.15
CA LYS A 95 -29.68 21.42 11.94
C LYS A 95 -28.21 21.23 11.56
N ALA A 96 -27.91 21.18 10.26
CA ALA A 96 -26.54 21.09 9.76
C ALA A 96 -25.70 22.29 10.19
N ALA A 97 -26.25 23.51 10.09
CA ALA A 97 -25.58 24.73 10.53
C ALA A 97 -25.33 24.77 12.04
N ILE A 98 -26.30 24.33 12.85
CA ILE A 98 -26.12 24.21 14.31
C ILE A 98 -24.96 23.25 14.61
N TRP A 99 -24.95 22.06 14.01
CA TRP A 99 -23.87 21.12 14.23
C TRP A 99 -22.52 21.69 13.81
N PHE A 100 -22.43 22.27 12.61
CA PHE A 100 -21.19 22.86 12.08
C PHE A 100 -20.66 23.98 12.98
N LEU A 101 -21.52 24.92 13.38
CA LEU A 101 -21.16 26.02 14.26
C LEU A 101 -20.78 25.53 15.66
N THR A 102 -21.43 24.49 16.17
CA THR A 102 -21.07 23.89 17.47
C THR A 102 -19.68 23.25 17.41
N GLN A 103 -19.35 22.55 16.32
CA GLN A 103 -18.01 21.95 16.15
C GLN A 103 -16.93 23.03 16.00
N LEU A 104 -17.23 24.11 15.26
CA LEU A 104 -16.34 25.26 15.15
C LEU A 104 -16.11 25.95 16.50
N ASP A 105 -17.17 26.26 17.23
CA ASP A 105 -17.05 26.94 18.54
C ASP A 105 -16.33 26.03 19.56
N THR A 106 -16.56 24.71 19.52
CA THR A 106 -15.80 23.75 20.34
C THR A 106 -14.32 23.79 19.98
N TRP A 107 -14.00 23.84 18.69
CA TRP A 107 -12.62 23.91 18.23
C TRP A 107 -11.94 25.23 18.63
N GLU A 108 -12.61 26.37 18.47
CA GLU A 108 -12.11 27.68 18.90
C GLU A 108 -11.75 27.68 20.40
N GLN A 109 -12.60 27.06 21.23
CA GLN A 109 -12.34 26.90 22.67
C GLN A 109 -11.11 26.01 22.99
N HIS A 110 -10.76 25.07 22.11
CA HIS A 110 -9.57 24.22 22.30
C HIS A 110 -8.30 24.86 21.71
N ARG A 111 -8.42 25.92 20.89
CA ARG A 111 -7.29 26.67 20.31
C ARG A 111 -6.71 27.71 21.29
N GLU A 112 -7.46 28.18 22.28
CA GLU A 112 -6.99 29.12 23.32
C GLU A 112 -5.86 28.57 24.23
N ILE A 113 -5.40 27.33 24.04
CA ILE A 113 -4.25 26.75 24.77
C ILE A 113 -2.93 26.88 23.99
N GLU A 114 -2.93 27.17 22.68
CA GLU A 114 -1.72 27.42 21.90
C GLU A 114 -1.93 28.52 20.84
N ASP A 115 -1.55 29.73 21.24
CA ASP A 115 -1.20 30.94 20.45
C ASP A 115 -2.25 31.68 19.59
N GLU A 116 -2.17 33.01 19.67
CA GLU A 116 -3.14 34.00 19.18
C GLU A 116 -3.17 34.12 17.64
N SER A 117 -4.28 33.71 17.01
CA SER A 117 -4.70 34.31 15.73
C SER A 117 -6.22 34.22 15.57
N ALA A 118 -6.88 35.37 15.68
CA ALA A 118 -8.30 35.54 15.38
C ALA A 118 -8.55 35.51 13.86
N ILE A 119 -9.63 34.85 13.41
CA ILE A 119 -10.10 34.97 12.03
C ILE A 119 -11.60 35.30 11.98
N PRO A 120 -11.97 36.44 11.38
CA PRO A 120 -13.31 36.70 10.85
C PRO A 120 -13.53 35.98 9.50
N ASP A 121 -14.76 35.51 9.27
CA ASP A 121 -15.33 34.97 8.02
C ASP A 121 -14.90 33.54 7.57
N ILE A 122 -15.52 32.53 8.19
CA ILE A 122 -15.44 31.07 7.87
C ILE A 122 -16.36 30.68 6.69
N LEU A 123 -16.64 31.59 5.76
CA LEU A 123 -17.57 31.30 4.65
C LEU A 123 -17.00 31.67 3.27
N SER A 124 -15.68 31.69 3.16
CA SER A 124 -14.98 31.80 1.88
C SER A 124 -14.76 30.40 1.34
N ILE A 125 -15.71 29.90 0.55
CA ILE A 125 -15.74 28.54 -0.02
C ILE A 125 -14.77 28.41 -1.23
N LEU A 126 -13.66 29.11 -1.15
CA LEU A 126 -12.47 28.94 -1.97
C LEU A 126 -11.29 29.15 -1.01
N PRO A 127 -10.23 28.33 -1.07
CA PRO A 127 -9.02 28.55 -0.29
C PRO A 127 -8.63 30.02 -0.44
N ASP A 128 -8.63 30.78 0.64
CA ASP A 128 -8.04 32.11 0.59
C ASP A 128 -6.53 31.87 0.39
N PRO A 129 -5.95 32.27 -0.75
CA PRO A 129 -4.53 32.00 -1.04
C PRO A 129 -3.57 32.65 -0.04
N LYS A 130 -4.10 33.53 0.82
CA LYS A 130 -3.38 34.22 1.90
C LYS A 130 -3.45 33.52 3.27
N LYS A 131 -4.25 32.47 3.45
CA LYS A 131 -4.32 31.71 4.71
C LYS A 131 -3.24 30.61 4.77
N PRO A 132 -2.74 30.24 5.96
CA PRO A 132 -1.85 29.10 6.13
C PRO A 132 -2.55 27.79 5.73
N GLY A 133 -1.81 26.86 5.10
CA GLY A 133 -2.38 25.65 4.47
C GLY A 133 -3.15 24.72 5.41
N GLU A 134 -2.82 24.73 6.71
CA GLU A 134 -3.53 23.93 7.73
C GLU A 134 -5.01 24.33 7.89
N GLU A 135 -5.34 25.62 7.72
CA GLU A 135 -6.71 26.13 7.92
C GLU A 135 -7.64 25.84 6.73
N SER A 136 -7.11 25.88 5.51
CA SER A 136 -7.87 25.55 4.30
C SER A 136 -8.22 24.06 4.19
N TRP A 137 -7.35 23.18 4.70
CA TRP A 137 -7.59 21.72 4.72
C TRP A 137 -8.67 21.34 5.73
N LEU A 138 -8.64 21.94 6.93
CA LEU A 138 -9.60 21.64 7.99
C LEU A 138 -11.02 22.04 7.61
N GLU A 139 -11.18 23.17 6.91
CA GLU A 139 -12.45 23.60 6.32
C GLU A 139 -12.99 22.54 5.33
N ALA A 140 -12.15 22.03 4.43
CA ALA A 140 -12.53 20.97 3.50
C ALA A 140 -12.94 19.67 4.22
N ARG A 141 -12.25 19.31 5.32
CA ARG A 141 -12.59 18.13 6.13
C ARG A 141 -13.91 18.29 6.87
N LEU A 142 -14.14 19.44 7.51
CA LEU A 142 -15.40 19.74 8.18
C LEU A 142 -16.56 19.75 7.19
N LEU A 143 -16.35 20.26 5.98
CA LEU A 143 -17.35 20.19 4.91
C LEU A 143 -17.61 18.75 4.46
N SER A 144 -16.61 17.89 4.38
CA SER A 144 -16.80 16.47 4.07
C SER A 144 -17.62 15.74 5.16
N LEU A 145 -17.27 15.96 6.44
CA LEU A 145 -18.00 15.41 7.59
C LEU A 145 -19.44 15.93 7.65
N LEU A 146 -19.62 17.23 7.43
CA LEU A 146 -20.94 17.86 7.37
C LEU A 146 -21.76 17.30 6.20
N ALA A 147 -21.14 17.07 5.04
CA ALA A 147 -21.82 16.49 3.89
C ALA A 147 -22.28 15.05 4.18
N ALA A 148 -21.44 14.25 4.83
CA ALA A 148 -21.79 12.90 5.27
C ALA A 148 -22.92 12.91 6.32
N GLN A 149 -22.90 13.86 7.26
CA GLN A 149 -23.98 13.99 8.25
C GLN A 149 -25.30 14.42 7.60
N VAL A 150 -25.27 15.38 6.67
CA VAL A 150 -26.46 15.79 5.92
C VAL A 150 -26.98 14.62 5.09
N ALA A 151 -26.10 13.85 4.44
CA ALA A 151 -26.49 12.63 3.73
C ALA A 151 -27.16 11.61 4.65
N HIS A 152 -26.63 11.39 5.86
CA HIS A 152 -27.27 10.52 6.85
C HIS A 152 -28.66 11.04 7.25
N GLN A 153 -28.83 12.34 7.47
CA GLN A 153 -30.15 12.92 7.78
C GLN A 153 -31.15 12.80 6.62
N LEU A 154 -30.66 12.73 5.37
CA LEU A 154 -31.49 12.46 4.20
C LEU A 154 -31.89 10.98 4.11
N LEU A 155 -30.99 10.07 4.48
CA LEU A 155 -31.20 8.62 4.38
C LEU A 155 -31.95 8.02 5.58
N SER A 156 -31.74 8.52 6.80
CA SER A 156 -32.34 7.97 8.04
C SER A 156 -33.87 7.87 8.07
N PRO A 157 -34.67 8.76 7.44
CA PRO A 157 -36.11 8.58 7.38
C PRO A 157 -36.56 7.55 6.32
N LEU A 158 -35.64 7.05 5.50
CA LEU A 158 -35.91 6.01 4.51
C LEU A 158 -35.67 4.64 5.15
N ASP A 159 -36.66 3.77 5.08
CA ASP A 159 -36.50 2.36 5.46
C ASP A 159 -35.81 1.60 4.32
N LEU A 160 -34.53 1.91 4.06
CA LEU A 160 -33.74 1.30 2.97
C LEU A 160 -33.61 -0.22 3.15
N ALA A 161 -33.75 -0.72 4.38
CA ALA A 161 -33.80 -2.14 4.70
C ALA A 161 -35.07 -2.84 4.17
N SER A 162 -36.07 -2.10 3.69
CA SER A 162 -37.24 -2.65 2.98
C SER A 162 -37.15 -2.60 1.44
N TYR A 163 -36.19 -1.86 0.86
CA TYR A 163 -36.10 -1.60 -0.59
C TYR A 163 -35.44 -2.78 -1.35
N SER A 164 -36.09 -3.30 -2.39
CA SER A 164 -35.47 -4.27 -3.31
C SER A 164 -34.21 -3.70 -4.00
N ILE A 165 -33.37 -4.58 -4.55
CA ILE A 165 -32.16 -4.17 -5.29
C ILE A 165 -32.52 -3.22 -6.45
N ALA A 166 -33.57 -3.52 -7.20
CA ALA A 166 -34.06 -2.67 -8.29
C ALA A 166 -34.53 -1.29 -7.79
N GLU A 167 -35.16 -1.20 -6.62
CA GLU A 167 -35.55 0.07 -6.02
C GLU A 167 -34.33 0.90 -5.56
N LEU A 168 -33.27 0.23 -5.08
CA LEU A 168 -32.01 0.88 -4.73
C LEU A 168 -31.26 1.37 -5.98
N GLU A 169 -31.21 0.59 -7.05
CA GLU A 169 -30.60 0.95 -8.34
C GLU A 169 -31.36 2.08 -9.05
N ALA A 170 -32.70 2.07 -8.97
CA ALA A 170 -33.53 3.17 -9.43
C ALA A 170 -33.29 4.46 -8.62
N LEU A 171 -33.07 4.34 -7.30
CA LEU A 171 -32.74 5.50 -6.45
C LEU A 171 -31.37 6.09 -6.82
N LEU A 172 -30.39 5.24 -7.15
CA LEU A 172 -29.07 5.63 -7.66
C LEU A 172 -29.09 6.19 -9.09
N GLY A 173 -30.21 6.07 -9.80
CA GLY A 173 -30.36 6.54 -11.18
C GLY A 173 -29.77 5.62 -12.25
N VAL A 174 -29.37 4.40 -11.86
CA VAL A 174 -28.68 3.42 -12.71
C VAL A 174 -29.65 2.65 -13.61
N GLU A 175 -30.90 2.44 -13.15
CA GLU A 175 -31.99 1.89 -13.97
C GLU A 175 -33.20 2.84 -14.03
N GLN A 176 -33.91 2.84 -15.17
CA GLN A 176 -35.21 3.51 -15.26
C GLN A 176 -36.27 2.63 -14.60
N PRO A 177 -37.00 3.12 -13.58
CA PRO A 177 -38.00 2.29 -12.95
C PRO A 177 -39.25 2.18 -13.84
N ALA A 178 -39.85 1.00 -13.91
CA ALA A 178 -41.18 0.80 -14.52
C ALA A 178 -42.30 1.62 -13.82
N THR A 179 -42.01 2.19 -12.64
CA THR A 179 -42.91 3.05 -11.86
C THR A 179 -42.11 4.15 -11.18
N LYS A 180 -42.57 5.41 -11.23
CA LYS A 180 -41.90 6.53 -10.52
C LYS A 180 -41.84 6.24 -9.01
N VAL A 181 -40.69 5.79 -8.51
CA VAL A 181 -40.44 5.66 -7.07
C VAL A 181 -40.16 7.06 -6.52
N LEU A 182 -41.18 7.73 -5.99
CA LEU A 182 -40.93 8.83 -5.07
C LEU A 182 -40.54 8.23 -3.71
N PRO A 183 -39.54 8.77 -3.00
CA PRO A 183 -39.28 8.38 -1.62
C PRO A 183 -40.48 8.79 -0.75
N HIS A 184 -41.36 7.82 -0.46
CA HIS A 184 -42.48 8.00 0.44
C HIS A 184 -42.08 7.53 1.83
N ARG A 185 -42.20 8.43 2.81
CA ARG A 185 -42.05 8.14 4.25
C ARG A 185 -43.14 7.16 4.66
N ARG A 186 -42.83 5.86 4.76
CA ARG A 186 -43.75 4.87 5.35
C ARG A 186 -43.77 5.11 6.86
N SER A 187 -44.86 5.68 7.37
CA SER A 187 -45.08 5.84 8.80
C SER A 187 -45.32 4.48 9.44
N SER A 188 -44.41 4.02 10.29
CA SER A 188 -44.69 2.96 11.26
C SER A 188 -45.71 3.46 12.30
N PRO A 189 -46.66 2.63 12.74
CA PRO A 189 -47.69 3.05 13.67
C PRO A 189 -47.12 3.25 15.08
N ALA A 190 -47.55 4.33 15.72
CA ALA A 190 -47.21 4.69 17.09
C ALA A 190 -47.75 3.67 18.10
N SER A 191 -46.92 3.28 19.06
CA SER A 191 -47.36 2.69 20.32
C SER A 191 -47.07 3.67 21.45
N SER A 192 -48.14 4.09 22.11
CA SER A 192 -48.17 4.98 23.28
C SER A 192 -48.57 4.17 24.51
N THR A 193 -47.79 4.17 25.60
CA THR A 193 -48.29 4.32 27.00
C THR A 193 -47.17 4.49 28.03
N THR A 194 -47.19 5.65 28.70
CA THR A 194 -47.07 5.91 30.15
C THR A 194 -45.92 5.36 31.02
N GLY A 195 -45.19 6.30 31.64
CA GLY A 195 -45.09 6.38 33.11
C GLY A 195 -43.72 6.12 33.75
N GLY A 196 -42.94 7.18 34.02
CA GLY A 196 -41.84 7.17 35.00
C GLY A 196 -40.75 8.23 34.72
N THR A 197 -40.61 9.22 35.61
CA THR A 197 -39.52 10.20 35.67
C THR A 197 -38.82 10.11 37.05
N PRO A 198 -37.57 10.58 37.22
CA PRO A 198 -36.30 10.05 36.75
C PRO A 198 -35.39 9.61 37.94
N PRO A 199 -34.13 9.17 37.71
CA PRO A 199 -33.07 9.97 38.32
C PRO A 199 -31.91 10.29 37.37
N VAL A 200 -31.59 11.58 37.33
CA VAL A 200 -30.27 12.19 37.52
C VAL A 200 -29.09 11.64 36.67
N SER A 201 -28.65 12.51 35.77
CA SER A 201 -27.27 12.67 35.27
C SER A 201 -26.67 11.57 34.40
N ARG A 202 -27.00 11.62 33.10
CA ARG A 202 -26.02 11.35 32.02
C ARG A 202 -26.19 12.41 30.94
N GLU A 203 -25.43 13.47 31.11
CA GLU A 203 -25.28 14.58 30.18
C GLU A 203 -24.60 14.10 28.89
N TRP A 204 -25.21 14.49 27.77
CA TRP A 204 -24.60 14.82 26.48
C TRP A 204 -23.58 13.83 25.91
N GLN A 205 -24.08 12.75 25.33
CA GLN A 205 -23.41 12.08 24.22
C GLN A 205 -24.38 12.04 23.04
N ALA A 206 -24.03 12.75 21.97
CA ALA A 206 -24.80 12.75 20.73
C ALA A 206 -24.94 11.30 20.23
N PRO A 207 -26.17 10.78 20.03
CA PRO A 207 -26.41 9.41 19.56
C PRO A 207 -25.80 9.11 18.17
N GLU A 208 -25.34 10.13 17.45
CA GLU A 208 -24.92 10.06 16.05
C GLU A 208 -23.43 9.73 15.87
N LEU A 209 -22.57 10.06 16.86
CA LEU A 209 -21.18 9.57 16.90
C LEU A 209 -21.12 8.06 17.18
N LEU A 210 -22.14 7.51 17.85
CA LEU A 210 -22.25 6.08 18.14
C LEU A 210 -22.52 5.23 16.89
N ALA A 211 -23.24 5.75 15.89
CA ALA A 211 -23.50 5.01 14.66
C ALA A 211 -22.23 4.82 13.82
N TRP A 212 -21.41 5.85 13.68
CA TRP A 212 -20.12 5.76 12.99
C TRP A 212 -19.04 5.05 13.81
N ARG A 213 -19.01 5.23 15.14
CA ARG A 213 -18.19 4.43 16.07
C ARG A 213 -18.54 2.95 15.99
N SER A 214 -19.81 2.60 15.80
CA SER A 214 -20.22 1.21 15.56
C SER A 214 -19.79 0.66 14.20
N TRP A 215 -19.47 1.52 13.23
CA TRP A 215 -19.09 1.14 11.86
C TRP A 215 -17.58 1.08 11.62
N ILE A 216 -16.79 1.93 12.28
CA ILE A 216 -15.34 2.06 12.03
C ILE A 216 -14.53 1.65 13.27
N GLY A 217 -15.19 1.43 14.41
CA GLY A 217 -14.55 1.15 15.69
C GLY A 217 -14.12 2.42 16.44
N ASP A 218 -13.51 2.23 17.60
CA ASP A 218 -13.06 3.32 18.48
C ASP A 218 -11.78 4.01 17.97
N SER A 219 -11.11 3.50 16.95
CA SER A 219 -9.92 4.12 16.36
C SER A 219 -9.81 3.79 14.88
N PHE A 220 -9.39 4.75 14.06
CA PHE A 220 -9.26 4.55 12.62
C PHE A 220 -8.05 5.27 12.02
N ILE A 221 -7.56 4.72 10.91
CA ILE A 221 -6.53 5.29 10.06
C ILE A 221 -7.17 5.56 8.70
N GLU A 222 -7.15 6.81 8.26
CA GLU A 222 -7.61 7.21 6.94
C GLU A 222 -6.41 7.68 6.09
N HIS A 223 -6.32 7.17 4.87
CA HIS A 223 -5.33 7.59 3.90
C HIS A 223 -5.92 8.65 2.97
N GLN A 224 -5.18 9.73 2.71
CA GLN A 224 -5.59 10.79 1.78
C GLN A 224 -4.48 11.10 0.79
N ILE A 225 -4.83 11.77 -0.32
CA ILE A 225 -3.88 12.26 -1.32
C ILE A 225 -3.75 13.76 -1.16
N LEU A 226 -2.52 14.23 -1.01
CA LEU A 226 -2.14 15.63 -0.91
C LEU A 226 -1.20 16.00 -2.06
N GLU A 227 -1.32 17.24 -2.53
CA GLU A 227 -0.25 17.89 -3.26
C GLU A 227 0.72 18.52 -2.25
N GLN A 228 2.00 18.16 -2.31
CA GLN A 228 3.05 18.79 -1.51
C GLN A 228 3.87 19.72 -2.39
N SER A 229 3.97 20.99 -1.99
CA SER A 229 4.92 21.92 -2.58
C SER A 229 6.21 21.95 -1.73
N PRO A 230 7.35 21.42 -2.20
CA PRO A 230 8.58 21.37 -1.39
C PRO A 230 9.06 22.76 -0.94
N GLU A 231 8.92 23.76 -1.83
CA GLU A 231 9.37 25.14 -1.60
C GLU A 231 8.55 25.89 -0.55
N THR A 232 7.25 25.60 -0.46
CA THR A 232 6.33 26.31 0.45
C THR A 232 5.86 25.45 1.62
N GLN A 233 6.23 24.17 1.64
CA GLN A 233 5.75 23.15 2.57
C GLN A 233 4.22 23.12 2.71
N ARG A 234 3.51 23.57 1.67
CA ARG A 234 2.04 23.57 1.61
C ARG A 234 1.53 22.20 1.25
N LEU A 235 0.45 21.82 1.92
CA LEU A 235 -0.28 20.57 1.74
C LEU A 235 -1.69 20.88 1.24
N GLU A 236 -2.02 20.47 0.03
CA GLU A 236 -3.36 20.68 -0.54
C GLU A 236 -4.07 19.34 -0.73
N LEU A 237 -5.27 19.16 -0.16
CA LEU A 237 -6.04 17.93 -0.32
C LEU A 237 -6.53 17.80 -1.75
N ILE A 238 -6.30 16.63 -2.34
CA ILE A 238 -6.88 16.24 -3.63
C ILE A 238 -8.05 15.29 -3.34
N PRO A 239 -9.32 15.72 -3.48
CA PRO A 239 -10.47 14.87 -3.20
C PRO A 239 -11.02 14.18 -4.46
N GLY A 240 -11.85 13.14 -4.22
CA GLY A 240 -12.71 12.55 -5.24
C GLY A 240 -11.96 11.87 -6.39
N LYS A 241 -12.41 12.11 -7.63
CA LYS A 241 -11.89 11.45 -8.83
C LYS A 241 -10.39 11.70 -9.07
N ALA A 242 -9.89 12.90 -8.79
CA ALA A 242 -8.46 13.21 -8.98
C ALA A 242 -7.57 12.41 -8.00
N ALA A 243 -8.01 12.26 -6.74
CA ALA A 243 -7.35 11.39 -5.77
C ALA A 243 -7.32 9.94 -6.26
N TRP A 244 -8.45 9.50 -6.81
CA TRP A 244 -8.61 8.17 -7.37
C TRP A 244 -7.68 7.90 -8.56
N GLU A 245 -7.57 8.85 -9.48
CA GLU A 245 -6.67 8.77 -10.64
C GLU A 245 -5.20 8.69 -10.22
N ILE A 246 -4.80 9.39 -9.15
CA ILE A 246 -3.46 9.29 -8.57
C ILE A 246 -3.24 7.92 -7.92
N LEU A 247 -4.22 7.41 -7.16
CA LEU A 247 -4.15 6.07 -6.55
C LEU A 247 -3.97 4.98 -7.61
N GLN A 248 -4.60 5.11 -8.78
CA GLN A 248 -4.43 4.17 -9.90
C GLN A 248 -3.02 4.16 -10.50
N GLN A 249 -2.23 5.22 -10.28
CA GLN A 249 -0.85 5.31 -10.74
C GLN A 249 0.15 4.69 -9.74
N LEU A 250 -0.28 4.40 -8.50
CA LEU A 250 0.56 3.77 -7.49
C LEU A 250 0.75 2.29 -7.82
N GLY A 251 1.84 2.02 -8.51
CA GLY A 251 2.28 0.66 -8.83
C GLY A 251 3.22 0.04 -7.79
N PRO A 252 3.72 -1.18 -8.07
CA PRO A 252 4.75 -1.84 -7.27
C PRO A 252 5.99 -0.99 -7.02
N GLU A 253 6.37 -0.12 -7.96
CA GLU A 253 7.48 0.81 -7.82
C GLU A 253 7.26 1.79 -6.66
N ALA A 254 6.05 2.34 -6.51
CA ALA A 254 5.72 3.26 -5.44
C ALA A 254 5.74 2.55 -4.08
N ALA A 255 5.23 1.31 -4.02
CA ALA A 255 5.32 0.47 -2.84
C ALA A 255 6.78 0.18 -2.46
N TYR A 256 7.65 -0.09 -3.43
CA TYR A 256 9.06 -0.33 -3.19
C TYR A 256 9.78 0.92 -2.69
N LEU A 257 9.48 2.11 -3.24
CA LEU A 257 10.00 3.38 -2.72
C LEU A 257 9.60 3.60 -1.26
N PHE A 258 8.33 3.32 -0.95
CA PHE A 258 7.81 3.43 0.40
C PHE A 258 8.58 2.52 1.37
N LEU A 259 8.92 1.30 0.94
CA LEU A 259 9.74 0.37 1.70
C LEU A 259 11.18 0.87 1.88
N ILE A 260 11.78 1.50 0.87
CA ILE A 260 13.11 2.12 1.00
C ILE A 260 13.06 3.17 2.10
N PHE A 261 12.10 4.09 2.07
CA PHE A 261 11.96 5.12 3.10
C PHE A 261 11.73 4.51 4.49
N ALA A 262 10.86 3.49 4.59
CA ALA A 262 10.60 2.79 5.84
C ALA A 262 11.84 2.08 6.39
N ALA A 263 12.71 1.52 5.54
CA ALA A 263 13.96 0.89 5.95
C ALA A 263 14.89 1.89 6.64
N TYR A 264 15.09 3.07 6.04
CA TYR A 264 15.88 4.15 6.63
C TYR A 264 15.28 4.65 7.94
N ALA A 265 13.98 4.93 7.96
CA ALA A 265 13.30 5.39 9.18
C ALA A 265 13.34 4.37 10.32
N SER A 266 13.34 3.08 10.01
CA SER A 266 13.43 2.02 11.03
C SER A 266 14.81 1.87 11.70
N ASP A 267 15.86 2.42 11.07
CA ASP A 267 17.22 2.46 11.63
C ASP A 267 17.47 3.72 12.46
N ALA A 268 16.68 4.78 12.28
CA ALA A 268 16.81 6.01 13.01
C ALA A 268 16.37 5.84 14.48
N ASP A 269 17.14 6.43 15.41
CA ASP A 269 16.75 6.50 16.82
C ASP A 269 15.55 7.45 17.02
N ARG A 270 15.49 8.52 16.22
CA ARG A 270 14.40 9.51 16.22
C ARG A 270 13.94 9.78 14.79
N PRO A 271 13.14 8.88 14.19
CA PRO A 271 12.77 8.96 12.79
C PRO A 271 12.10 10.29 12.39
N TRP A 272 11.39 10.96 13.30
CA TRP A 272 10.74 12.26 13.01
C TRP A 272 11.71 13.46 12.96
N GLN A 273 12.96 13.30 13.43
CA GLN A 273 14.00 14.33 13.42
C GLN A 273 15.00 14.12 12.28
N ASP A 274 15.32 12.86 12.00
CA ASP A 274 16.39 12.53 11.06
C ASP A 274 15.93 12.69 9.61
N GLN A 275 16.75 13.42 8.83
CA GLN A 275 16.55 13.59 7.40
C GLN A 275 17.21 12.42 6.64
N ILE A 276 16.45 11.81 5.73
CA ILE A 276 16.93 10.77 4.84
C ILE A 276 17.37 11.42 3.53
N ARG A 277 18.66 11.34 3.22
CA ARG A 277 19.22 11.80 1.94
C ARG A 277 19.42 10.61 1.01
N LEU A 278 18.85 10.69 -0.19
CA LEU A 278 18.96 9.66 -1.23
C LEU A 278 19.37 10.28 -2.56
N THR A 279 20.10 9.52 -3.35
CA THR A 279 20.45 9.87 -4.73
C THR A 279 19.61 9.08 -5.72
N GLY A 280 19.40 9.64 -6.91
CA GLY A 280 18.73 8.98 -8.02
C GLY A 280 19.43 7.67 -8.37
N ARG A 281 20.77 7.67 -8.41
CA ARG A 281 21.56 6.45 -8.67
C ARG A 281 21.37 5.34 -7.63
N GLU A 282 21.28 5.66 -6.34
CA GLU A 282 20.96 4.66 -5.32
C GLU A 282 19.58 4.06 -5.56
N LEU A 283 18.58 4.89 -5.86
CA LEU A 283 17.24 4.42 -6.18
C LEU A 283 17.24 3.54 -7.44
N LEU A 284 17.99 3.90 -8.49
CA LEU A 284 18.13 3.07 -9.70
C LEU A 284 18.67 1.67 -9.38
N ARG A 285 19.64 1.54 -8.46
CA ARG A 285 20.17 0.25 -8.02
C ARG A 285 19.11 -0.57 -7.29
N PHE A 286 18.34 0.04 -6.39
CA PHE A 286 17.23 -0.64 -5.70
C PHE A 286 16.19 -1.19 -6.69
N TYR A 287 15.86 -0.44 -7.74
CA TYR A 287 14.93 -0.89 -8.77
C TYR A 287 15.54 -1.89 -9.77
N GLY A 288 16.87 -1.99 -9.83
CA GLY A 288 17.58 -2.73 -10.88
C GLY A 288 17.47 -2.08 -12.26
N TRP A 289 17.25 -0.76 -12.30
CA TRP A 289 17.11 0.02 -13.54
C TRP A 289 18.45 0.52 -14.09
N ASP A 290 19.52 0.35 -13.32
CA ASP A 290 20.91 0.58 -13.73
C ASP A 290 21.36 -0.39 -14.86
N GLN A 291 20.65 -1.50 -15.03
CA GLN A 291 20.95 -2.55 -16.01
C GLN A 291 20.11 -2.47 -17.29
N HIS A 292 19.38 -1.37 -17.48
CA HIS A 292 18.47 -1.20 -18.61
C HIS A 292 19.15 -0.47 -19.80
N ASP A 293 19.19 -1.11 -20.97
CA ASP A 293 19.85 -0.55 -22.16
C ASP A 293 19.02 0.55 -22.88
N ASP A 294 17.69 0.61 -22.67
CA ASP A 294 16.80 1.42 -23.54
C ASP A 294 16.31 2.76 -22.95
N SER A 295 16.83 3.23 -21.80
CA SER A 295 16.39 4.51 -21.20
C SER A 295 17.52 5.54 -21.14
N THR A 296 17.25 6.78 -21.54
CA THR A 296 18.22 7.87 -21.34
C THR A 296 18.37 8.15 -19.85
N PRO A 297 19.60 8.31 -19.31
CA PRO A 297 19.83 8.49 -17.88
C PRO A 297 18.95 9.55 -17.22
N GLY A 298 18.84 10.73 -17.82
CA GLY A 298 18.01 11.81 -17.27
C GLY A 298 16.50 11.57 -17.40
N GLY A 299 16.04 10.77 -18.37
CA GLY A 299 14.64 10.34 -18.43
C GLY A 299 14.27 9.46 -17.24
N THR A 300 15.18 8.56 -16.86
CA THR A 300 14.99 7.68 -15.70
C THR A 300 15.07 8.44 -14.38
N LEU A 301 15.95 9.46 -14.26
CA LEU A 301 15.98 10.35 -13.11
C LEU A 301 14.69 11.16 -12.96
N LYS A 302 14.12 11.69 -14.06
CA LYS A 302 12.80 12.36 -14.02
C LYS A 302 11.70 11.40 -13.57
N ARG A 303 11.72 10.15 -14.04
CA ARG A 303 10.77 9.12 -13.58
C ARG A 303 10.86 8.87 -12.08
N ILE A 304 12.08 8.81 -11.52
CA ILE A 304 12.29 8.70 -10.07
C ILE A 304 11.71 9.92 -9.34
N SER A 305 11.98 11.13 -9.83
CA SER A 305 11.43 12.36 -9.23
C SER A 305 9.91 12.32 -9.17
N SER A 306 9.23 11.96 -10.27
CA SER A 306 7.77 11.86 -10.28
C SER A 306 7.26 10.80 -9.30
N LEU A 307 7.96 9.67 -9.18
CA LEU A 307 7.61 8.62 -8.23
C LEU A 307 7.75 9.09 -6.77
N VAL A 308 8.83 9.81 -6.46
CA VAL A 308 9.07 10.41 -5.14
C VAL A 308 7.99 11.41 -4.78
N GLN A 309 7.66 12.32 -5.69
CA GLN A 309 6.57 13.29 -5.48
C GLN A 309 5.24 12.59 -5.23
N MET A 310 4.93 11.53 -5.99
CA MET A 310 3.69 10.77 -5.81
C MET A 310 3.62 10.06 -4.45
N VAL A 311 4.71 9.41 -4.02
CA VAL A 311 4.76 8.71 -2.72
C VAL A 311 4.73 9.70 -1.56
N CYS A 312 5.42 10.83 -1.67
CA CYS A 312 5.33 11.90 -0.67
C CYS A 312 3.95 12.57 -0.69
N GLY A 313 3.24 12.60 -1.83
CA GLY A 313 1.85 13.04 -1.90
C GLY A 313 0.85 12.23 -1.06
N LEU A 314 1.26 11.13 -0.44
CA LEU A 314 0.40 10.35 0.46
C LEU A 314 0.34 10.97 1.86
N SER A 315 -0.84 10.99 2.47
CA SER A 315 -1.04 11.42 3.84
C SER A 315 -1.90 10.47 4.64
N VAL A 316 -1.83 10.64 5.96
CA VAL A 316 -2.58 9.83 6.91
C VAL A 316 -3.25 10.73 7.94
N ALA A 317 -4.51 10.42 8.25
CA ALA A 317 -5.23 10.92 9.40
C ALA A 317 -5.45 9.74 10.36
N ILE A 318 -4.84 9.81 11.54
CA ILE A 318 -4.93 8.80 12.58
C ILE A 318 -5.79 9.36 13.70
N VAL A 319 -6.92 8.72 13.97
CA VAL A 319 -7.83 9.11 15.04
C VAL A 319 -7.90 7.97 16.04
N GLN A 320 -7.42 8.21 17.25
CA GLN A 320 -7.55 7.29 18.38
C GLN A 320 -8.60 7.85 19.34
N CYS A 321 -9.74 7.18 19.49
CA CYS A 321 -10.65 7.44 20.61
C CYS A 321 -10.29 6.47 21.73
N ASP A 322 -9.49 6.92 22.68
CA ASP A 322 -9.35 6.19 23.92
C ASP A 322 -10.61 6.32 24.79
N THR A 323 -10.76 5.41 25.75
CA THR A 323 -11.82 5.50 26.79
C THR A 323 -11.58 6.62 27.80
N GLN A 324 -10.45 7.34 27.68
CA GLN A 324 -10.12 8.56 28.40
C GLN A 324 -10.58 9.81 27.62
N PRO A 325 -10.78 10.96 28.27
CA PRO A 325 -11.38 12.16 27.64
C PRO A 325 -10.52 12.84 26.54
N HIS A 326 -9.43 12.22 26.09
CA HIS A 326 -8.51 12.78 25.10
C HIS A 326 -8.46 11.87 23.87
N SER A 327 -9.30 12.18 22.87
CA SER A 327 -9.12 11.62 21.53
C SER A 327 -7.93 12.30 20.87
N SER A 328 -6.84 11.56 20.61
CA SER A 328 -5.72 12.10 19.85
C SER A 328 -5.98 11.90 18.36
N ALA A 329 -6.27 12.98 17.65
CA ALA A 329 -6.31 13.02 16.20
C ALA A 329 -5.03 13.65 15.66
N THR A 330 -4.32 12.94 14.79
CA THR A 330 -3.09 13.40 14.16
C THR A 330 -3.20 13.23 12.66
N THR A 331 -3.04 14.31 11.93
CA THR A 331 -3.02 14.25 10.46
C THR A 331 -1.71 14.84 9.96
N GLY A 332 -1.15 14.24 8.93
CA GLY A 332 0.01 14.76 8.24
C GLY A 332 0.38 13.91 7.05
N ALA A 333 1.31 14.43 6.25
CA ALA A 333 1.99 13.65 5.24
C ALA A 333 2.54 12.34 5.82
N ILE A 334 2.50 11.24 5.07
CA ILE A 334 3.19 10.03 5.51
C ILE A 334 4.70 10.29 5.47
N TRP A 335 5.15 10.89 4.38
CA TRP A 335 6.52 11.35 4.13
C TRP A 335 6.52 12.82 3.72
N VAL A 336 7.37 13.62 4.33
CA VAL A 336 7.57 15.03 3.98
C VAL A 336 8.73 15.12 3.01
N LEU A 337 8.47 15.65 1.81
CA LEU A 337 9.51 15.97 0.84
C LEU A 337 10.09 17.35 1.16
N GLU A 338 11.30 17.38 1.69
CA GLU A 338 11.95 18.64 2.10
C GLU A 338 12.64 19.33 0.93
N ALA A 339 13.32 18.55 0.10
CA ALA A 339 13.98 19.06 -1.10
C ALA A 339 14.08 17.98 -2.18
N LEU A 340 14.07 18.42 -3.43
CA LEU A 340 14.28 17.61 -4.61
C LEU A 340 15.09 18.44 -5.60
N GLU A 341 16.36 18.08 -5.81
CA GLU A 341 17.29 18.88 -6.60
C GLU A 341 17.90 18.06 -7.73
N TYR A 342 17.89 18.63 -8.92
CA TYR A 342 18.56 18.09 -10.09
C TYR A 342 19.97 18.65 -10.21
N ILE A 343 20.96 17.78 -10.33
CA ILE A 343 22.36 18.14 -10.59
C ILE A 343 22.67 17.87 -12.06
N GLY A 344 23.25 18.86 -12.74
CA GLY A 344 23.56 18.75 -14.17
C GLY A 344 24.27 19.96 -14.74
N THR A 345 24.84 19.82 -15.94
CA THR A 345 25.52 20.90 -16.64
C THR A 345 24.49 21.83 -17.31
N ARG A 346 24.31 23.06 -16.80
CA ARG A 346 23.45 24.06 -17.46
C ARG A 346 24.06 24.45 -18.81
N SER A 347 23.35 24.19 -19.91
CA SER A 347 23.72 24.76 -21.20
C SER A 347 23.55 26.28 -21.16
N VAL A 348 24.64 27.01 -21.42
CA VAL A 348 24.78 28.48 -21.26
C VAL A 348 23.85 29.32 -22.15
N ASN A 349 23.06 28.69 -23.03
CA ASN A 349 22.29 29.36 -24.09
C ASN A 349 20.76 29.28 -23.95
N GLN A 350 20.19 29.23 -22.74
CA GLN A 350 18.73 29.11 -22.60
C GLN A 350 18.06 30.31 -21.90
N ASP A 351 17.08 30.88 -22.61
CA ASP A 351 16.18 31.93 -22.13
C ASP A 351 15.47 31.52 -20.83
N ASP A 352 15.38 32.50 -19.93
CA ASP A 352 15.17 32.44 -18.48
C ASP A 352 13.73 32.04 -18.02
N ARG A 353 13.01 31.20 -18.79
CA ARG A 353 11.57 30.92 -18.54
C ARG A 353 11.21 29.45 -18.29
N SER A 354 12.16 28.52 -18.35
CA SER A 354 11.93 27.12 -17.96
C SER A 354 12.92 26.77 -16.86
N GLN A 355 12.44 26.71 -15.61
CA GLN A 355 13.28 26.41 -14.44
C GLN A 355 13.78 24.95 -14.39
N GLU A 356 13.19 24.05 -15.18
CA GLU A 356 13.59 22.63 -15.20
C GLU A 356 14.69 22.31 -16.25
N PRO A 357 15.77 21.61 -15.85
CA PRO A 357 16.77 21.11 -16.79
C PRO A 357 16.18 20.07 -17.75
N LYS A 358 16.70 20.06 -19.00
CA LYS A 358 16.35 19.04 -20.00
C LYS A 358 16.91 17.69 -19.58
N ALA A 359 16.23 16.61 -19.97
CA ALA A 359 16.64 15.24 -19.64
C ALA A 359 18.05 14.88 -20.15
N THR A 360 18.56 15.57 -21.16
CA THR A 360 19.90 15.34 -21.71
C THR A 360 21.02 15.89 -20.82
N ASP A 361 20.70 16.87 -19.97
CA ASP A 361 21.69 17.63 -19.18
C ASP A 361 21.69 17.19 -17.70
N LEU A 362 20.89 16.17 -17.35
CA LEU A 362 20.73 15.65 -15.99
C LEU A 362 21.77 14.58 -15.68
N GLU A 363 22.61 14.84 -14.67
CA GLU A 363 23.66 13.93 -14.22
C GLU A 363 23.26 13.16 -12.95
N GLU A 364 22.51 13.78 -12.05
CA GLU A 364 22.07 13.20 -10.78
C GLU A 364 20.78 13.87 -10.26
N LEU A 365 20.06 13.15 -9.39
CA LEU A 365 18.94 13.66 -8.60
C LEU A 365 19.26 13.47 -7.12
N VAL A 366 19.08 14.49 -6.29
CA VAL A 366 19.21 14.37 -4.83
C VAL A 366 17.87 14.65 -4.18
N ILE A 367 17.48 13.77 -3.26
CA ILE A 367 16.19 13.75 -2.60
C ILE A 367 16.44 13.82 -1.09
N TRP A 368 15.70 14.71 -0.43
CA TRP A 368 15.67 14.79 1.01
C TRP A 368 14.24 14.56 1.48
N VAL A 369 14.06 13.50 2.25
CA VAL A 369 12.75 13.08 2.75
C VAL A 369 12.85 12.82 4.24
N LYS A 370 11.77 13.06 4.96
CA LYS A 370 11.65 12.65 6.36
C LYS A 370 10.28 12.05 6.64
N PRO A 371 10.16 11.16 7.62
CA PRO A 371 8.87 10.74 8.16
C PRO A 371 8.01 11.95 8.56
N GLY A 372 6.70 11.86 8.32
CA GLY A 372 5.78 12.89 8.73
C GLY A 372 5.66 13.02 10.25
N ARG A 373 5.20 14.20 10.71
CA ARG A 373 5.06 14.54 12.15
C ARG A 373 4.16 13.60 12.94
N TRP A 374 3.29 12.83 12.27
CA TRP A 374 2.50 11.79 12.93
C TRP A 374 3.40 10.78 13.66
N THR A 375 4.57 10.47 13.11
CA THR A 375 5.52 9.51 13.70
C THR A 375 6.00 9.93 15.08
N GLU A 376 6.21 11.23 15.33
CA GLU A 376 6.60 11.74 16.65
C GLU A 376 5.56 11.37 17.71
N ARG A 377 4.26 11.53 17.42
CA ARG A 377 3.22 11.25 18.41
C ARG A 377 3.16 9.78 18.83
N PHE A 378 3.54 8.85 17.94
CA PHE A 378 3.53 7.42 18.22
C PHE A 378 4.88 6.88 18.69
N LEU A 379 5.98 7.56 18.37
CA LEU A 379 7.33 7.06 18.60
C LEU A 379 8.18 7.91 19.56
N ALA A 380 7.70 9.08 20.03
CA ALA A 380 8.45 9.92 20.98
C ALA A 380 8.54 9.30 22.38
N ASN A 381 7.48 8.63 22.84
CA ASN A 381 7.47 7.88 24.10
C ASN A 381 6.96 6.45 23.86
N PRO A 382 7.68 5.64 23.07
CA PRO A 382 7.19 4.34 22.65
C PRO A 382 7.38 3.32 23.77
N GLU A 383 6.39 2.45 23.96
CA GLU A 383 6.59 1.27 24.79
C GLU A 383 7.72 0.41 24.20
N PRO A 384 8.56 -0.26 25.04
CA PRO A 384 9.65 -1.10 24.55
C PRO A 384 9.23 -2.14 23.50
N ALA A 385 8.00 -2.68 23.63
CA ALA A 385 7.41 -3.60 22.67
C ALA A 385 7.15 -2.95 21.29
N ALA A 386 6.75 -1.68 21.26
CA ALA A 386 6.51 -0.93 20.03
C ALA A 386 7.82 -0.67 19.27
N ILE A 387 8.90 -0.30 19.96
CA ILE A 387 10.24 -0.15 19.37
C ILE A 387 10.72 -1.49 18.78
N ALA A 388 10.57 -2.58 19.53
CA ALA A 388 10.97 -3.90 19.07
C ALA A 388 10.17 -4.32 17.82
N ALA A 389 8.87 -4.05 17.79
CA ALA A 389 8.02 -4.33 16.64
C ALA A 389 8.39 -3.49 15.40
N LEU A 390 8.71 -2.21 15.59
CA LEU A 390 9.20 -1.32 14.52
C LEU A 390 10.53 -1.81 13.94
N ARG A 391 11.48 -2.18 14.82
CA ARG A 391 12.77 -2.73 14.39
C ARG A 391 12.59 -4.06 13.65
N GLN A 392 11.77 -4.97 14.17
CA GLN A 392 11.41 -6.23 13.49
C GLN A 392 10.83 -5.98 12.09
N TYR A 393 9.92 -5.02 11.97
CA TYR A 393 9.38 -4.61 10.69
C TYR A 393 10.50 -4.08 9.78
N GLY A 394 11.36 -3.19 10.27
CA GLY A 394 12.53 -2.67 9.56
C GLY A 394 13.45 -3.77 8.99
N PHE A 395 13.71 -4.83 9.77
CA PHE A 395 14.47 -5.98 9.27
C PHE A 395 13.75 -6.70 8.13
N MET A 396 12.45 -6.96 8.25
CA MET A 396 11.68 -7.58 7.17
C MET A 396 11.66 -6.73 5.89
N VAL A 397 11.54 -5.41 6.05
CA VAL A 397 11.60 -4.46 4.94
C VAL A 397 12.94 -4.55 4.24
N LYS A 398 14.06 -4.47 4.97
CA LYS A 398 15.41 -4.58 4.38
C LYS A 398 15.66 -5.90 3.69
N SER A 399 15.19 -7.00 4.28
CA SER A 399 15.23 -8.32 3.65
C SER A 399 14.47 -8.34 2.32
N THR A 400 13.31 -7.69 2.25
CA THR A 400 12.54 -7.55 1.00
C THR A 400 13.26 -6.71 -0.04
N LEU A 401 13.95 -5.65 0.37
CA LEU A 401 14.73 -4.77 -0.51
C LEU A 401 15.96 -5.45 -1.15
N GLN A 402 16.36 -6.65 -0.68
CA GLN A 402 17.40 -7.45 -1.35
C GLN A 402 16.91 -8.10 -2.66
N ILE A 403 15.59 -8.15 -2.87
CA ILE A 403 15.00 -8.73 -4.08
C ILE A 403 14.97 -7.68 -5.18
N ASN A 404 15.77 -7.84 -6.24
CA ASN A 404 15.65 -7.01 -7.43
C ASN A 404 14.23 -7.17 -8.05
N PRO A 405 13.37 -6.13 -8.00
CA PRO A 405 11.97 -6.25 -8.40
C PRO A 405 11.79 -6.38 -9.92
N TYR A 406 12.79 -5.99 -10.71
CA TYR A 406 12.79 -6.15 -12.15
C TYR A 406 13.06 -7.61 -12.56
N ARG A 407 14.11 -8.23 -12.01
CA ARG A 407 14.51 -9.61 -12.33
C ARG A 407 13.60 -10.65 -11.67
N LYS A 408 13.15 -10.39 -10.44
CA LYS A 408 12.35 -11.32 -9.62
C LYS A 408 11.00 -10.72 -9.24
N ARG A 409 10.26 -10.20 -10.22
CA ARG A 409 8.97 -9.51 -10.05
C ARG A 409 7.98 -10.21 -9.11
N LEU A 410 7.71 -11.50 -9.34
CA LEU A 410 6.75 -12.25 -8.51
C LEU A 410 7.23 -12.39 -7.06
N ALA A 411 8.53 -12.61 -6.86
CA ALA A 411 9.11 -12.70 -5.52
C ALA A 411 9.02 -11.38 -4.76
N ALA A 412 9.33 -10.26 -5.43
CA ALA A 412 9.25 -8.93 -4.85
C ALA A 412 7.80 -8.59 -4.46
N ARG A 413 6.84 -8.80 -5.36
CA ARG A 413 5.42 -8.55 -5.07
C ARG A 413 4.87 -9.42 -3.94
N LEU A 414 5.22 -10.70 -3.94
CA LEU A 414 4.85 -11.62 -2.87
C LEU A 414 5.46 -11.20 -1.53
N ALA A 415 6.74 -10.81 -1.50
CA ALA A 415 7.40 -10.31 -0.30
C ALA A 415 6.70 -9.05 0.23
N MET A 416 6.42 -8.05 -0.63
CA MET A 416 5.70 -6.83 -0.26
C MET A 416 4.32 -7.11 0.32
N PHE A 417 3.55 -7.99 -0.32
CA PHE A 417 2.24 -8.40 0.17
C PHE A 417 2.33 -9.07 1.55
N LEU A 418 3.30 -9.96 1.74
CA LEU A 418 3.52 -10.68 3.00
C LEU A 418 4.02 -9.76 4.13
N LEU A 419 4.73 -8.67 3.84
CA LEU A 419 5.10 -7.67 4.85
C LEU A 419 3.86 -7.12 5.57
N VAL A 420 2.80 -6.82 4.81
CA VAL A 420 1.53 -6.33 5.33
C VAL A 420 0.73 -7.48 5.97
N MET A 421 0.55 -8.57 5.21
CA MET A 421 -0.35 -9.65 5.62
C MET A 421 0.16 -10.49 6.78
N SER A 422 1.47 -10.56 7.02
CA SER A 422 2.01 -11.28 8.19
C SER A 422 1.57 -10.66 9.52
N ARG A 423 1.20 -9.38 9.54
CA ARG A 423 0.63 -8.70 10.71
C ARG A 423 -0.88 -8.91 10.84
N LEU A 424 -1.60 -8.86 9.72
CA LEU A 424 -3.05 -9.03 9.68
C LEU A 424 -3.49 -10.49 9.83
N GLN A 425 -2.65 -11.42 9.37
CA GLN A 425 -2.94 -12.84 9.36
C GLN A 425 -1.77 -13.64 9.98
N PRO A 426 -1.72 -13.72 11.34
CA PRO A 426 -0.62 -14.39 12.05
C PRO A 426 -0.46 -15.87 11.72
N SER A 427 -1.54 -16.54 11.27
CA SER A 427 -1.49 -17.93 10.85
C SER A 427 -0.64 -18.14 9.59
N GLY A 428 -0.43 -17.08 8.79
CA GLY A 428 0.29 -17.10 7.53
C GLY A 428 -0.28 -18.09 6.51
N ARG A 429 -1.50 -18.60 6.69
CA ARG A 429 -2.09 -19.65 5.86
C ARG A 429 -2.80 -19.06 4.66
N TYR A 430 -2.32 -19.38 3.47
CA TYR A 430 -2.87 -18.85 2.24
C TYR A 430 -3.21 -19.93 1.24
N ARG A 431 -4.23 -19.67 0.43
CA ARG A 431 -4.51 -20.41 -0.80
C ARG A 431 -3.71 -19.81 -1.95
N VAL A 432 -3.03 -20.64 -2.74
CA VAL A 432 -2.16 -20.20 -3.85
C VAL A 432 -2.89 -19.27 -4.82
N GLY A 433 -4.09 -19.65 -5.26
CA GLY A 433 -4.88 -18.83 -6.20
C GLY A 433 -5.25 -17.47 -5.64
N THR A 434 -5.59 -17.38 -4.35
CA THR A 434 -5.90 -16.11 -3.68
C THR A 434 -4.67 -15.22 -3.56
N LEU A 435 -3.49 -15.78 -3.24
CA LEU A 435 -2.24 -15.02 -3.23
C LEU A 435 -1.90 -14.48 -4.61
N LEU A 436 -1.99 -15.32 -5.64
CA LEU A 436 -1.70 -14.91 -7.02
C LEU A 436 -2.66 -13.81 -7.48
N ALA A 437 -3.95 -13.92 -7.18
CA ALA A 437 -4.94 -12.90 -7.52
C ALA A 437 -4.70 -11.57 -6.78
N ALA A 438 -4.05 -11.59 -5.62
CA ALA A 438 -3.72 -10.39 -4.87
C ALA A 438 -2.46 -9.67 -5.39
N ILE A 439 -1.54 -10.38 -6.05
CA ILE A 439 -0.24 -9.84 -6.48
C ILE A 439 -0.07 -9.74 -8.01
N GLU A 440 -0.94 -10.37 -8.78
CA GLU A 440 -0.99 -10.29 -10.25
C GLU A 440 -2.39 -9.88 -10.72
N SER A 441 -2.50 -9.48 -11.99
CA SER A 441 -3.79 -9.04 -12.56
C SER A 441 -4.77 -10.21 -12.68
N GLN A 442 -6.06 -9.93 -12.49
CA GLN A 442 -7.13 -10.92 -12.68
C GLN A 442 -7.13 -11.51 -14.10
N SER A 443 -6.75 -10.72 -15.12
CA SER A 443 -6.61 -11.17 -16.52
C SER A 443 -5.62 -12.32 -16.68
N LEU A 444 -4.56 -12.38 -15.86
CA LEU A 444 -3.55 -13.42 -15.93
C LEU A 444 -4.16 -14.79 -15.61
N VAL A 445 -5.11 -14.85 -14.66
CA VAL A 445 -5.76 -16.11 -14.25
C VAL A 445 -6.64 -16.67 -15.37
N GLU A 446 -7.26 -15.81 -16.17
CA GLU A 446 -8.06 -16.19 -17.34
C GLU A 446 -7.18 -16.69 -18.49
N GLU A 447 -6.07 -15.99 -18.77
CA GLU A 447 -5.08 -16.37 -19.79
C GLU A 447 -4.43 -17.73 -19.52
N LEU A 448 -4.19 -18.03 -18.24
CA LEU A 448 -3.71 -19.34 -17.81
C LEU A 448 -4.64 -20.47 -18.28
N GLN A 449 -5.94 -20.26 -18.47
CA GLN A 449 -6.83 -21.32 -18.97
C GLN A 449 -6.63 -21.66 -20.45
N GLN A 450 -5.94 -20.80 -21.21
CA GLN A 450 -5.81 -20.96 -22.66
C GLN A 450 -4.40 -21.39 -23.07
N ASN A 451 -3.36 -20.95 -22.36
CA ASN A 451 -1.97 -21.15 -22.77
C ASN A 451 -1.17 -22.09 -21.84
N ARG A 452 -0.78 -23.26 -22.36
CA ARG A 452 0.01 -24.25 -21.60
C ARG A 452 1.40 -23.72 -21.21
N ASN A 453 2.07 -22.98 -22.08
CA ASN A 453 3.43 -22.50 -21.82
C ASN A 453 3.45 -21.46 -20.71
N GLN A 454 2.48 -20.52 -20.71
CA GLN A 454 2.32 -19.54 -19.64
C GLN A 454 2.06 -20.20 -18.28
N ARG A 455 1.28 -21.29 -18.22
CA ARG A 455 1.11 -22.06 -16.95
C ARG A 455 2.42 -22.60 -16.41
N HIS A 456 3.27 -23.15 -17.28
CA HIS A 456 4.55 -23.70 -16.86
C HIS A 456 5.49 -22.60 -16.39
N GLN A 457 5.57 -21.50 -17.13
CA GLN A 457 6.39 -20.34 -16.78
C GLN A 457 5.96 -19.72 -15.43
N LEU A 458 4.65 -19.55 -15.20
CA LEU A 458 4.16 -19.02 -13.93
C LEU A 458 4.50 -19.94 -12.76
N LEU A 459 4.36 -21.26 -12.94
CA LEU A 459 4.74 -22.21 -11.89
C LEU A 459 6.24 -22.15 -11.58
N GLU A 460 7.10 -22.03 -12.60
CA GLU A 460 8.54 -21.85 -12.40
C GLU A 460 8.87 -20.53 -11.68
N GLN A 461 8.18 -19.44 -12.05
CA GLN A 461 8.29 -18.16 -11.35
C GLN A 461 7.83 -18.26 -9.90
N TRP A 462 6.75 -18.97 -9.63
CA TRP A 462 6.23 -19.23 -8.29
C TRP A 462 7.22 -20.02 -7.44
N ASP A 463 7.73 -21.14 -7.97
CA ASP A 463 8.72 -21.97 -7.29
C ASP A 463 10.01 -21.20 -6.99
N SER A 464 10.44 -20.33 -7.92
CA SER A 464 11.57 -19.41 -7.77
C SER A 464 11.30 -18.30 -6.75
N ALA A 465 10.08 -17.78 -6.70
CA ALA A 465 9.66 -16.78 -5.73
C ALA A 465 9.67 -17.34 -4.30
N LEU A 466 9.09 -18.52 -4.09
CA LEU A 466 9.11 -19.20 -2.79
C LEU A 466 10.54 -19.56 -2.36
N LEU A 467 11.41 -19.97 -3.29
CA LEU A 467 12.83 -20.20 -3.00
C LEU A 467 13.51 -18.91 -2.53
N THR A 468 13.29 -17.79 -3.24
CA THR A 468 13.85 -16.48 -2.89
C THR A 468 13.40 -16.06 -1.50
N LEU A 469 12.12 -16.21 -1.16
CA LEU A 469 11.62 -15.94 0.20
C LEU A 469 12.29 -16.82 1.26
N THR A 470 12.48 -18.12 0.96
CA THR A 470 13.16 -19.05 1.87
C THR A 470 14.63 -18.64 2.10
N GLN A 471 15.32 -18.16 1.05
CA GLN A 471 16.69 -17.62 1.12
C GLN A 471 16.76 -16.34 1.97
N LEU A 472 15.68 -15.57 2.01
CA LEU A 472 15.56 -14.36 2.82
C LEU A 472 15.16 -14.60 4.27
N GLY A 473 14.82 -15.84 4.64
CA GLY A 473 14.50 -16.24 6.01
C GLY A 473 13.00 -16.39 6.29
N TRP A 474 12.15 -16.41 5.26
CA TRP A 474 10.75 -16.79 5.43
C TRP A 474 10.63 -18.30 5.60
N GLU A 475 9.76 -18.75 6.51
CA GLU A 475 9.42 -20.16 6.64
C GLU A 475 8.21 -20.49 5.77
N ILE A 476 8.32 -21.56 4.97
CA ILE A 476 7.26 -22.02 4.08
C ILE A 476 6.90 -23.46 4.43
N LYS A 477 5.64 -23.68 4.79
CA LYS A 477 5.08 -25.01 5.11
C LYS A 477 3.95 -25.34 4.14
N PHE A 478 4.14 -26.39 3.34
CA PHE A 478 3.12 -26.86 2.40
C PHE A 478 2.10 -27.74 3.12
N ASP A 479 0.79 -27.52 2.92
CA ASP A 479 -0.23 -28.42 3.45
C ASP A 479 -0.21 -29.74 2.67
N PRO A 480 0.13 -30.88 3.30
CA PRO A 480 0.23 -32.15 2.59
C PRO A 480 -1.12 -32.65 2.03
N ARG A 481 -2.26 -32.16 2.54
CA ARG A 481 -3.59 -32.56 2.07
C ARG A 481 -3.98 -31.89 0.76
N THR A 482 -3.72 -30.59 0.65
CA THR A 482 -4.15 -29.78 -0.50
C THR A 482 -3.00 -29.49 -1.47
N TYR A 483 -1.75 -29.53 -1.00
CA TYR A 483 -0.53 -29.28 -1.76
C TYR A 483 0.34 -30.57 -1.82
N PRO A 484 -0.02 -31.56 -2.66
CA PRO A 484 0.70 -32.83 -2.72
C PRO A 484 2.14 -32.67 -3.22
N ARG A 485 3.02 -33.60 -2.84
CA ARG A 485 4.46 -33.61 -3.22
C ARG A 485 4.73 -33.51 -4.72
N SER A 486 3.79 -33.98 -5.56
CA SER A 486 3.91 -33.90 -7.02
C SER A 486 3.81 -32.46 -7.57
N LEU A 487 3.18 -31.55 -6.83
CA LEU A 487 3.04 -30.14 -7.18
C LEU A 487 4.03 -29.23 -6.45
N GLN A 488 4.62 -29.70 -5.35
CA GLN A 488 5.56 -28.89 -4.55
C GLN A 488 6.85 -28.61 -5.32
N PRO A 489 7.53 -27.47 -5.05
CA PRO A 489 8.81 -27.14 -5.66
C PRO A 489 9.85 -28.25 -5.48
N THR A 490 10.79 -28.37 -6.40
CA THR A 490 11.82 -29.44 -6.32
C THR A 490 12.74 -29.26 -5.10
N TRP A 491 13.05 -28.02 -4.75
CA TRP A 491 13.96 -27.66 -3.65
C TRP A 491 13.38 -27.94 -2.25
N SER A 492 12.07 -28.08 -2.09
CA SER A 492 11.44 -28.32 -0.78
C SER A 492 11.41 -29.80 -0.40
N ARG A 493 11.95 -30.69 -1.26
CA ARG A 493 11.89 -32.14 -1.10
C ARG A 493 13.13 -32.64 -0.38
N THR A 494 12.94 -33.41 0.69
CA THR A 494 14.03 -34.06 1.44
C THR A 494 14.72 -35.12 0.57
N GLU A 495 16.05 -35.15 0.59
CA GLU A 495 16.85 -36.20 -0.06
C GLU A 495 16.45 -37.58 0.49
N GLY A 496 16.02 -38.49 -0.39
CA GLY A 496 15.63 -39.87 -0.03
C GLY A 496 14.18 -40.27 -0.28
N SER A 497 13.29 -39.36 -0.73
CA SER A 497 11.96 -39.75 -1.18
C SER A 497 12.02 -40.46 -2.54
N PRO A 498 11.40 -41.63 -2.73
CA PRO A 498 11.51 -42.39 -3.96
C PRO A 498 11.02 -41.57 -5.15
N THR A 499 11.81 -41.62 -6.23
CA THR A 499 11.65 -40.94 -7.53
C THR A 499 10.46 -41.48 -8.33
N HIS A 500 9.32 -41.73 -7.69
CA HIS A 500 8.11 -42.15 -8.39
C HIS A 500 7.60 -41.00 -9.26
N SER A 501 7.86 -41.15 -10.56
CA SER A 501 7.24 -40.50 -11.72
C SER A 501 6.68 -39.09 -11.46
N GLN A 502 7.38 -38.09 -11.99
CA GLN A 502 7.05 -36.66 -12.09
C GLN A 502 5.79 -36.36 -12.93
N ILE A 503 4.78 -37.21 -12.87
CA ILE A 503 3.57 -37.08 -13.68
C ILE A 503 2.63 -36.16 -12.91
N ARG A 504 2.50 -34.92 -13.40
CA ARG A 504 1.50 -33.98 -12.89
C ARG A 504 0.11 -34.58 -13.08
N PRO A 505 -0.78 -34.50 -12.07
CA PRO A 505 -2.15 -34.99 -12.18
C PRO A 505 -2.92 -34.34 -13.35
N LYS A 506 -3.96 -35.02 -13.83
CA LYS A 506 -4.97 -34.36 -14.68
C LYS A 506 -5.62 -33.24 -13.85
N ALA A 507 -5.80 -32.06 -14.44
CA ALA A 507 -6.25 -30.84 -13.76
C ALA A 507 -5.32 -30.29 -12.65
N TRP A 508 -4.01 -30.53 -12.76
CA TRP A 508 -3.01 -30.01 -11.80
C TRP A 508 -3.09 -28.51 -11.55
N LEU A 509 -3.48 -27.70 -12.54
CA LEU A 509 -3.58 -26.24 -12.40
C LEU A 509 -4.65 -25.87 -11.36
N SER A 510 -5.85 -26.45 -11.48
CA SER A 510 -6.94 -26.22 -10.52
C SER A 510 -6.57 -26.72 -9.13
N GLN A 511 -5.90 -27.87 -9.05
CA GLN A 511 -5.42 -28.39 -7.77
C GLN A 511 -4.36 -27.47 -7.13
N TRP A 512 -3.42 -26.96 -7.93
CA TRP A 512 -2.38 -26.04 -7.49
C TRP A 512 -2.96 -24.71 -7.01
N LEU A 513 -3.88 -24.10 -7.76
CA LEU A 513 -4.56 -22.86 -7.34
C LEU A 513 -5.41 -23.04 -6.06
N ASN A 514 -5.87 -24.26 -5.78
CA ASN A 514 -6.61 -24.61 -4.57
C ASN A 514 -5.72 -25.09 -3.41
N ALA A 515 -4.41 -25.23 -3.65
CA ALA A 515 -3.48 -25.69 -2.65
C ALA A 515 -3.26 -24.63 -1.58
N HIS A 516 -3.04 -25.08 -0.34
CA HIS A 516 -2.73 -24.22 0.79
C HIS A 516 -1.26 -24.34 1.19
N LEU A 517 -0.69 -23.22 1.61
CA LEU A 517 0.62 -23.17 2.26
C LEU A 517 0.61 -22.14 3.38
N ALA A 518 1.46 -22.33 4.38
CA ALA A 518 1.74 -21.32 5.38
C ALA A 518 3.06 -20.62 5.07
N ILE A 519 3.06 -19.29 5.03
CA ILE A 519 4.25 -18.46 4.90
C ILE A 519 4.33 -17.54 6.11
N THR A 520 5.38 -17.68 6.93
CA THR A 520 5.55 -16.91 8.16
C THR A 520 6.94 -16.30 8.25
N PRO A 521 7.08 -15.05 8.76
CA PRO A 521 8.38 -14.48 9.04
C PRO A 521 9.05 -15.25 10.18
N THR A 522 10.38 -15.36 10.17
CA THR A 522 11.14 -15.98 11.27
C THR A 522 12.19 -15.04 11.83
N THR A 523 12.68 -15.35 13.03
CA THR A 523 13.83 -14.65 13.63
C THR A 523 15.12 -14.80 12.81
N LEU A 524 15.18 -15.77 11.88
CA LEU A 524 16.31 -15.94 10.96
C LEU A 524 16.46 -14.76 10.00
N ILE A 525 15.40 -13.98 9.74
CA ILE A 525 15.48 -12.77 8.92
C ILE A 525 16.48 -11.78 9.54
N GLN A 526 16.46 -11.63 10.87
CA GLN A 526 17.39 -10.75 11.60
C GLN A 526 18.82 -11.27 11.52
N HIS A 527 19.02 -12.55 11.86
CA HIS A 527 20.35 -13.18 11.83
C HIS A 527 21.00 -13.15 10.44
N ARG A 528 20.23 -13.37 9.36
CA ARG A 528 20.77 -13.34 8.00
C ARG A 528 21.19 -11.94 7.57
N LEU A 529 20.47 -10.91 8.01
CA LEU A 529 20.85 -9.51 7.77
C LEU A 529 22.12 -9.12 8.52
N GLU A 530 22.27 -9.56 9.78
CA GLU A 530 23.47 -9.32 10.59
C GLU A 530 24.71 -9.98 9.97
N VAL A 531 24.59 -11.24 9.51
CA VAL A 531 25.67 -11.95 8.82
C VAL A 531 26.07 -11.25 7.51
N SER A 532 25.09 -10.73 6.75
CA SER A 532 25.38 -9.98 5.52
C SER A 532 26.11 -8.65 5.77
N LYS A 533 25.84 -7.97 6.89
CA LYS A 533 26.56 -6.72 7.27
C LYS A 533 28.00 -6.97 7.73
N THR A 534 28.28 -8.10 8.37
CA THR A 534 29.65 -8.42 8.84
C THR A 534 30.63 -8.78 7.72
N LEU A 535 30.15 -9.01 6.50
CA LEU A 535 30.97 -9.36 5.33
C LEU A 535 31.29 -8.15 4.43
N THR A 536 30.66 -7.00 4.65
CA THR A 536 30.87 -5.75 3.89
C THR A 536 31.33 -4.62 4.82
N VAL A 537 32.60 -4.66 5.19
CA VAL A 537 33.28 -3.47 5.73
C VAL A 537 33.70 -2.62 4.53
N ASP A 538 33.22 -1.38 4.50
CA ASP A 538 33.48 -0.28 3.55
C ASP A 538 32.40 -0.02 2.48
N HIS A 539 31.27 0.55 2.93
CA HIS A 539 30.60 1.76 2.40
C HIS A 539 29.12 1.81 2.82
N GLU A 540 28.70 2.94 3.39
CA GLU A 540 27.30 3.26 3.69
C GLU A 540 26.47 3.26 2.40
N GLY A 541 25.36 2.52 2.41
CA GLY A 541 24.42 2.40 1.31
C GLY A 541 23.89 0.96 1.21
N PHE A 542 22.67 0.72 1.68
CA PHE A 542 21.95 -0.52 1.40
C PHE A 542 21.77 -0.62 -0.12
N GLY A 543 22.61 -1.37 -0.82
CA GLY A 543 22.62 -1.27 -2.28
C GLY A 543 23.44 -2.31 -3.01
N ASP A 544 23.83 -3.40 -2.36
CA ASP A 544 24.11 -4.62 -3.11
C ASP A 544 22.84 -5.47 -3.03
N GLY A 545 22.08 -5.45 -4.13
CA GLY A 545 21.09 -6.50 -4.36
C GLY A 545 21.77 -7.86 -4.25
N LEU A 546 20.99 -8.94 -4.21
CA LEU A 546 21.56 -10.28 -4.41
C LEU A 546 22.25 -10.34 -5.79
N SER A 547 23.48 -9.84 -5.86
CA SER A 547 24.52 -10.22 -6.78
C SER A 547 24.57 -11.73 -6.70
N ASP A 548 24.69 -12.39 -7.84
CA ASP A 548 25.03 -13.81 -7.90
C ASP A 548 26.48 -14.07 -7.40
N ALA A 549 26.94 -13.32 -6.39
CA ALA A 549 28.20 -13.42 -5.69
C ALA A 549 27.91 -13.60 -4.18
N ASP A 550 28.61 -14.56 -3.58
CA ASP A 550 28.61 -14.99 -2.17
C ASP A 550 27.43 -15.90 -1.75
N ALA A 551 27.47 -17.22 -1.92
CA ALA A 551 28.58 -18.14 -2.11
C ALA A 551 29.72 -17.99 -1.09
N ASN A 552 29.43 -17.96 0.21
CA ASN A 552 30.40 -18.36 1.23
C ASN A 552 29.84 -19.40 2.20
N HIS A 553 29.46 -20.54 1.61
CA HIS A 553 30.13 -21.82 1.88
C HIS A 553 30.11 -22.61 0.57
N VAL A 554 31.10 -22.34 -0.29
CA VAL A 554 31.48 -23.23 -1.38
C VAL A 554 32.94 -23.59 -1.17
N PRO A 555 33.35 -24.86 -1.26
CA PRO A 555 34.73 -25.17 -1.62
C PRO A 555 34.94 -24.66 -3.06
N GLU A 556 35.47 -23.43 -3.13
CA GLU A 556 36.24 -22.76 -4.18
C GLU A 556 35.98 -23.17 -5.65
N THR A 557 35.60 -22.16 -6.45
CA THR A 557 35.44 -22.23 -7.91
C THR A 557 36.66 -22.86 -8.58
N ILE A 558 36.46 -23.90 -9.40
CA ILE A 558 37.53 -24.51 -10.21
C ILE A 558 37.81 -23.58 -11.40
N PRO A 559 38.97 -22.90 -11.48
CA PRO A 559 39.28 -22.07 -12.63
C PRO A 559 39.59 -22.95 -13.86
N GLY A 560 39.29 -22.44 -15.06
CA GLY A 560 39.41 -23.20 -16.31
C GLY A 560 40.81 -23.74 -16.59
N TYR A 561 41.85 -22.97 -16.25
CA TYR A 561 43.25 -23.41 -16.37
C TYR A 561 43.57 -24.57 -15.42
N ALA A 562 43.01 -24.60 -14.21
CA ALA A 562 43.24 -25.68 -13.26
C ALA A 562 42.58 -26.98 -13.70
N LEU A 563 41.41 -26.88 -14.35
CA LEU A 563 40.74 -28.02 -14.96
C LEU A 563 41.58 -28.62 -16.10
N GLU A 564 42.25 -27.78 -16.91
CA GLU A 564 43.12 -28.27 -17.99
C GLU A 564 44.37 -28.96 -17.46
N ILE A 565 45.02 -28.41 -16.43
CA ILE A 565 46.18 -29.03 -15.79
C ILE A 565 45.79 -30.34 -15.08
N ALA A 566 44.63 -30.36 -14.40
CA ALA A 566 44.14 -31.57 -13.74
C ALA A 566 43.79 -32.70 -14.75
N LEU A 567 43.24 -32.35 -15.91
CA LEU A 567 43.01 -33.31 -16.99
C LEU A 567 44.32 -33.86 -17.56
N ALA A 568 45.32 -33.00 -17.76
CA ALA A 568 46.65 -33.42 -18.22
C ALA A 568 47.34 -34.34 -17.21
N ALA A 569 47.30 -33.99 -15.91
CA ALA A 569 47.86 -34.79 -14.81
C ALA A 569 47.20 -36.17 -14.71
N LYS A 570 45.90 -36.28 -15.01
CA LYS A 570 45.16 -37.55 -15.04
C LYS A 570 45.28 -38.32 -16.37
N GLY A 571 45.92 -37.74 -17.39
CA GLY A 571 45.97 -38.32 -18.74
C GLY A 571 44.60 -38.40 -19.43
N TRP A 572 43.68 -37.49 -19.10
CA TRP A 572 42.33 -37.45 -19.68
C TRP A 572 42.24 -36.41 -20.79
N SER A 573 41.57 -36.77 -21.88
CA SER A 573 41.23 -35.80 -22.94
C SER A 573 39.93 -35.05 -22.60
N LYS A 574 39.76 -33.85 -23.19
CA LYS A 574 38.51 -33.07 -23.08
C LYS A 574 37.28 -33.89 -23.51
N ALA A 575 37.44 -34.77 -24.51
CA ALA A 575 36.39 -35.68 -24.98
C ALA A 575 36.04 -36.75 -23.94
N LYS A 576 37.04 -37.33 -23.27
CA LYS A 576 36.83 -38.32 -22.21
C LYS A 576 36.12 -37.73 -21.01
N LEU A 577 36.43 -36.49 -20.64
CA LEU A 577 35.70 -35.79 -19.58
C LEU A 577 34.24 -35.51 -19.98
N ALA A 578 34.02 -35.08 -21.22
CA ALA A 578 32.67 -34.82 -21.73
C ALA A 578 31.81 -36.09 -21.73
N GLU A 579 32.39 -37.24 -22.10
CA GLU A 579 31.72 -38.55 -22.04
C GLU A 579 31.35 -38.96 -20.61
N GLN A 580 32.27 -38.80 -19.65
CA GLN A 580 32.05 -39.12 -18.23
C GLN A 580 31.00 -38.23 -17.56
N LEU A 581 30.79 -37.01 -18.07
CA LEU A 581 29.80 -36.06 -17.55
C LEU A 581 28.49 -36.09 -18.36
N HIS A 582 28.39 -36.89 -19.42
CA HIS A 582 27.29 -36.87 -20.38
C HIS A 582 27.04 -35.47 -20.99
N LEU A 583 28.11 -34.77 -21.32
CA LEU A 583 28.10 -33.42 -21.89
C LEU A 583 28.68 -33.37 -23.29
N ASN A 584 28.34 -32.31 -24.02
CA ASN A 584 29.00 -32.00 -25.29
C ASN A 584 30.45 -31.56 -25.06
N ARG A 585 31.37 -32.05 -25.91
CA ARG A 585 32.81 -31.69 -25.86
C ARG A 585 33.04 -30.17 -25.84
N SER A 586 32.21 -29.40 -26.56
CA SER A 586 32.28 -27.94 -26.59
C SER A 586 32.06 -27.30 -25.22
N MET A 587 31.23 -27.91 -24.35
CA MET A 587 30.97 -27.39 -22.99
C MET A 587 32.25 -27.43 -22.13
N VAL A 588 33.01 -28.53 -22.20
CA VAL A 588 34.29 -28.67 -21.50
C VAL A 588 35.31 -27.66 -22.02
N THR A 589 35.33 -27.41 -23.34
CA THR A 589 36.18 -26.36 -23.92
C THR A 589 35.79 -24.96 -23.40
N HIS A 590 34.49 -24.67 -23.30
CA HIS A 590 34.01 -23.40 -22.76
C HIS A 590 34.37 -23.18 -21.29
N TRP A 591 34.41 -24.25 -20.50
CA TRP A 591 34.85 -24.21 -19.11
C TRP A 591 36.35 -23.95 -18.98
N ILE A 592 37.18 -24.63 -19.78
CA ILE A 592 38.63 -24.42 -19.78
C ILE A 592 38.98 -23.00 -20.21
N ASN A 593 38.31 -22.49 -21.24
CA ASN A 593 38.54 -21.13 -21.75
C ASN A 593 37.90 -20.03 -20.87
N GLY A 594 37.18 -20.37 -19.80
CA GLY A 594 36.52 -19.40 -18.91
C GLY A 594 35.30 -18.69 -19.50
N THR A 595 34.90 -19.02 -20.72
CA THR A 595 33.72 -18.43 -21.40
C THR A 595 32.38 -18.85 -20.81
N ARG A 596 32.35 -19.93 -20.02
CA ARG A 596 31.17 -20.37 -19.26
C ARG A 596 31.58 -20.83 -17.87
N VAL A 597 30.80 -20.41 -16.87
CA VAL A 597 30.98 -20.82 -15.49
C VAL A 597 30.57 -22.28 -15.31
N ILE A 598 31.37 -23.04 -14.56
CA ILE A 598 31.06 -24.43 -14.22
C ILE A 598 29.95 -24.45 -13.15
N GLN A 599 28.80 -24.98 -13.54
CA GLN A 599 27.62 -25.05 -12.65
C GLN A 599 27.90 -25.92 -11.40
N PRO A 600 27.25 -25.64 -10.25
CA PRO A 600 27.53 -26.33 -8.98
C PRO A 600 27.48 -27.87 -9.04
N HIS A 601 26.51 -28.46 -9.74
CA HIS A 601 26.40 -29.91 -9.87
C HIS A 601 27.57 -30.51 -10.68
N HIS A 602 27.99 -29.86 -11.76
CA HIS A 602 29.18 -30.26 -12.52
C HIS A 602 30.46 -30.09 -11.71
N ARG A 603 30.55 -29.06 -10.85
CA ARG A 603 31.70 -28.90 -9.94
C ARG A 603 31.81 -30.05 -8.95
N GLN A 604 30.71 -30.49 -8.35
CA GLN A 604 30.72 -31.66 -7.46
C GLN A 604 31.18 -32.92 -8.18
N GLN A 605 30.70 -33.13 -9.41
CA GLN A 605 31.15 -34.25 -10.25
C GLN A 605 32.63 -34.14 -10.63
N LEU A 606 33.12 -32.95 -10.95
CA LEU A 606 34.54 -32.71 -11.23
C LEU A 606 35.42 -32.95 -10.01
N TRP A 607 35.00 -32.55 -8.81
CA TRP A 607 35.72 -32.85 -7.58
C TRP A 607 35.69 -34.36 -7.25
N HIS A 608 34.61 -35.06 -7.58
CA HIS A 608 34.56 -36.52 -7.44
C HIS A 608 35.50 -37.22 -8.44
N LEU A 609 35.55 -36.75 -9.68
CA LEU A 609 36.35 -37.36 -10.74
C LEU A 609 37.83 -36.97 -10.67
N LEU A 610 38.16 -35.69 -10.53
CA LEU A 610 39.51 -35.12 -10.65
C LEU A 610 40.04 -34.58 -9.32
N GLY A 611 39.46 -34.99 -8.19
CA GLY A 611 39.70 -34.34 -6.91
C GLY A 611 41.18 -34.31 -6.49
N ARG A 612 41.93 -35.39 -6.69
CA ARG A 612 43.37 -35.42 -6.31
C ARG A 612 44.19 -34.47 -7.17
N GLU A 613 43.92 -34.43 -8.45
CA GLU A 613 44.62 -33.62 -9.43
C GLU A 613 44.26 -32.14 -9.28
N LEU A 614 42.98 -31.84 -9.01
CA LEU A 614 42.54 -30.48 -8.71
C LEU A 614 43.16 -29.97 -7.41
N GLN A 615 43.22 -30.78 -6.34
CA GLN A 615 43.86 -30.41 -5.07
C GLN A 615 45.35 -30.06 -5.24
N GLN A 616 46.07 -30.78 -6.11
CA GLN A 616 47.48 -30.52 -6.40
C GLN A 616 47.69 -29.21 -7.16
N VAL A 617 46.75 -28.81 -8.01
CA VAL A 617 46.87 -27.63 -8.87
C VAL A 617 46.37 -26.36 -8.17
N THR A 618 45.29 -26.46 -7.39
CA THR A 618 44.67 -25.28 -6.77
C THR A 618 45.09 -25.07 -5.31
N GLY A 619 45.72 -26.06 -4.67
CA GLY A 619 46.08 -26.00 -3.24
C GLY A 619 44.88 -26.12 -2.28
N ILE A 620 43.67 -26.29 -2.83
CA ILE A 620 42.41 -26.34 -2.12
C ILE A 620 42.29 -27.69 -1.41
N ARG A 621 42.24 -27.74 -0.08
CA ARG A 621 41.90 -28.96 0.67
C ARG A 621 40.39 -29.00 0.92
N ARG A 622 39.83 -30.21 0.80
CA ARG A 622 38.40 -30.46 0.96
C ARG A 622 37.94 -30.27 2.40
#